data_AF-A0A951F8E1-F1
#
_entry.id   AF-A0A951F8E1-F1
#
_cell.length_a   1.000
_cell.length_b   1.000
_cell.length_c   1.000
_cell.angle_alpha   90.00
_cell.angle_beta   90.00
_cell.angle_gamma   90.00
#
_symmetry.space_group_name_H-M   'P 1'
#
loop_
_entity.id
_entity.type
_entity.pdbx_description
1 polymer ?
#
loop_
_entity_poly.entity_id
_entity_poly.type
_entity_poly.pdbx_seq_one_letter_code
_entity_poly.pdbx_strand_id
1 'polypeptide(L)'
;MKSELNHIDDDREAFRWAVGCVIASYVERTKTPGLFNSWYGRGFLTIPIAAQVASMIFAPLLMLSHRRNWISLATFLGSFTPGDDYRRFIPLMNATPWWLYSLWIVASLLFLLSAAQLLRRRRSSFWLFVAAFLIGAVGDLISRLLPAYRTAFSFPEPMFTRDYLVPILTAAVTAAPALGLWMHGRGLASERYSRTENHNDCVCG
;
A
#
# COMPACT_ATOMS: atom_id res chain seq x y z
N MET A 1 19.50 26.10 -21.39
CA MET A 1 20.12 24.90 -20.78
C MET A 1 21.64 24.88 -20.82
N LYS A 2 22.33 25.27 -21.91
CA LYS A 2 23.81 25.28 -21.94
C LYS A 2 24.48 26.31 -20.99
N SER A 3 23.79 27.38 -20.59
CA SER A 3 24.36 28.42 -19.73
C SER A 3 24.37 28.07 -18.24
N GLU A 4 23.64 27.04 -17.79
CA GLU A 4 23.61 26.63 -16.38
C GLU A 4 24.65 25.55 -16.04
N LEU A 5 25.21 24.88 -17.06
CA LEU A 5 26.21 23.82 -16.84
C LEU A 5 27.57 24.35 -16.35
N ASN A 6 27.84 25.65 -16.56
CA ASN A 6 29.13 26.27 -16.21
C ASN A 6 29.19 26.75 -14.75
N HIS A 7 28.20 26.45 -13.92
CA HIS A 7 28.10 26.93 -12.54
C HIS A 7 28.00 25.79 -11.50
N ILE A 8 28.33 24.57 -11.88
CA ILE A 8 28.32 23.42 -10.98
C ILE A 8 29.78 23.10 -10.62
N ASP A 9 30.27 23.69 -9.53
CA ASP A 9 31.67 23.55 -9.08
C ASP A 9 31.91 22.29 -8.23
N ASP A 10 30.87 21.54 -7.85
CA ASP A 10 30.96 20.37 -6.96
C ASP A 10 30.27 19.12 -7.54
N ASP A 11 30.96 17.97 -7.52
CA ASP A 11 30.47 16.68 -8.02
C ASP A 11 29.16 16.25 -7.35
N ARG A 12 28.97 16.68 -6.09
CA ARG A 12 27.75 16.42 -5.33
C ARG A 12 26.56 17.23 -5.83
N GLU A 13 26.78 18.45 -6.29
CA GLU A 13 25.74 19.27 -6.94
C GLU A 13 25.42 18.74 -8.33
N ALA A 14 26.43 18.30 -9.08
CA ALA A 14 26.22 17.63 -10.37
C ALA A 14 25.34 16.38 -10.23
N PHE A 15 25.58 15.57 -9.20
CA PHE A 15 24.76 14.40 -8.91
C PHE A 15 23.31 14.77 -8.51
N ARG A 16 23.13 15.77 -7.63
CA ARG A 16 21.78 16.24 -7.26
C ARG A 16 21.02 16.79 -8.45
N TRP A 17 21.70 17.51 -9.34
CA TRP A 17 21.12 18.06 -10.56
C TRP A 17 20.74 16.96 -11.55
N ALA A 18 21.63 15.98 -11.78
CA ALA A 18 21.35 14.81 -12.62
C ALA A 18 20.17 14.00 -12.10
N VAL A 19 20.12 13.73 -10.78
CA VAL A 19 18.96 13.07 -10.14
C VAL A 19 17.70 13.91 -10.29
N GLY A 20 17.80 15.23 -10.13
CA GLY A 20 16.70 16.18 -10.36
C GLY A 20 16.15 16.10 -11.79
N CYS A 21 17.03 16.07 -12.81
CA CYS A 21 16.65 15.92 -14.21
C CYS A 21 16.02 14.56 -14.52
N VAL A 22 16.56 13.47 -13.94
CA VAL A 22 15.96 12.14 -14.08
C VAL A 22 14.55 12.14 -13.48
N ILE A 23 14.38 12.61 -12.24
CA ILE A 23 13.06 12.71 -11.60
C ILE A 23 12.12 13.61 -12.40
N ALA A 24 12.59 14.77 -12.87
CA ALA A 24 11.79 15.69 -13.67
C ALA A 24 11.34 15.05 -14.99
N SER A 25 12.24 14.34 -15.69
CA SER A 25 11.91 13.63 -16.93
C SER A 25 10.92 12.49 -16.70
N TYR A 26 11.04 11.74 -15.60
CA TYR A 26 10.06 10.73 -15.21
C TYR A 26 8.72 11.37 -14.86
N VAL A 27 8.72 12.50 -14.15
CA VAL A 27 7.50 13.26 -13.83
C VAL A 27 6.82 13.75 -15.11
N GLU A 28 7.55 14.32 -16.06
CA GLU A 28 7.03 14.76 -17.37
C GLU A 28 6.43 13.57 -18.14
N ARG A 29 7.11 12.42 -18.12
CA ARG A 29 6.65 11.20 -18.81
C ARG A 29 5.44 10.56 -18.13
N THR A 30 5.24 10.79 -16.83
CA THR A 30 4.02 10.38 -16.11
C THR A 30 2.85 11.34 -16.28
N LYS A 31 3.08 12.58 -16.75
CA LYS A 31 2.00 13.50 -17.19
C LYS A 31 1.34 13.05 -18.50
N THR A 32 1.94 12.09 -19.22
CA THR A 32 1.29 11.49 -20.40
C THR A 32 0.00 10.78 -19.95
N PRO A 33 -1.19 11.23 -20.39
CA PRO A 33 -2.48 10.89 -19.79
C PRO A 33 -2.95 9.43 -19.97
N GLY A 34 -2.10 8.52 -20.43
CA GLY A 34 -2.52 7.17 -20.88
C GLY A 34 -2.62 6.12 -19.78
N LEU A 35 -1.59 5.97 -18.94
CA LEU A 35 -1.46 4.71 -18.19
C LEU A 35 -2.46 4.61 -17.02
N PHE A 36 -2.48 5.59 -16.13
CA PHE A 36 -3.32 5.57 -14.91
C PHE A 36 -4.71 6.20 -15.07
N ASN A 37 -4.97 6.92 -16.16
CA ASN A 37 -6.32 7.41 -16.46
C ASN A 37 -7.18 6.33 -17.15
N SER A 38 -6.55 5.34 -17.77
CA SER A 38 -7.25 4.17 -18.30
C SER A 38 -7.95 3.39 -17.19
N TRP A 39 -9.04 2.71 -17.54
CA TRP A 39 -9.70 1.75 -16.64
C TRP A 39 -8.72 0.64 -16.21
N TYR A 40 -7.87 0.17 -17.13
CA TYR A 40 -6.90 -0.89 -16.88
C TYR A 40 -5.83 -0.50 -15.86
N GLY A 41 -5.28 0.71 -15.93
CA GLY A 41 -4.30 1.18 -14.95
C GLY A 41 -4.88 1.33 -13.55
N ARG A 42 -6.15 1.75 -13.45
CA ARG A 42 -6.88 1.79 -12.18
C ARG A 42 -7.18 0.38 -11.66
N GLY A 43 -7.62 -0.53 -12.53
CA GLY A 43 -7.81 -1.94 -12.19
C GLY A 43 -6.51 -2.58 -11.67
N PHE A 44 -5.39 -2.35 -12.37
CA PHE A 44 -4.08 -2.84 -11.96
C PHE A 44 -3.68 -2.33 -10.57
N LEU A 45 -3.94 -1.05 -10.25
CA LEU A 45 -3.68 -0.50 -8.91
C LEU A 45 -4.63 -1.04 -7.82
N THR A 46 -5.83 -1.50 -8.18
CA THR A 46 -6.75 -2.10 -7.20
C THR A 46 -6.34 -3.51 -6.79
N ILE A 47 -5.61 -4.25 -7.62
CA ILE A 47 -5.13 -5.61 -7.31
C ILE A 47 -4.25 -5.63 -6.03
N PRO A 48 -3.17 -4.83 -5.92
CA PRO A 48 -2.35 -4.82 -4.71
C PRO A 48 -3.11 -4.31 -3.49
N ILE A 49 -4.06 -3.37 -3.67
CA ILE A 49 -4.93 -2.91 -2.57
C ILE A 49 -5.83 -4.06 -2.09
N ALA A 50 -6.42 -4.83 -3.00
CA ALA A 50 -7.24 -6.00 -2.67
C ALA A 50 -6.42 -7.10 -1.99
N ALA A 51 -5.19 -7.34 -2.45
CA ALA A 51 -4.26 -8.27 -1.79
C ALA A 51 -3.94 -7.82 -0.36
N GLN A 52 -3.72 -6.52 -0.14
CA GLN A 52 -3.49 -5.95 1.20
C GLN A 52 -4.72 -6.10 2.11
N VAL A 53 -5.92 -5.92 1.56
CA VAL A 53 -7.17 -6.14 2.30
C VAL A 53 -7.29 -7.62 2.70
N ALA A 54 -7.02 -8.54 1.78
CA ALA A 54 -7.06 -9.97 2.04
C ALA A 54 -6.07 -10.37 3.14
N SER A 55 -4.83 -9.85 3.11
CA SER A 55 -3.84 -10.14 4.15
C SER A 55 -4.24 -9.61 5.52
N MET A 56 -4.83 -8.40 5.59
CA MET A 56 -5.30 -7.82 6.86
C MET A 56 -6.56 -8.49 7.41
N ILE A 57 -7.44 -9.03 6.55
CA ILE A 57 -8.65 -9.75 6.98
C ILE A 57 -8.33 -11.19 7.39
N PHE A 58 -7.27 -11.79 6.84
CA PHE A 58 -6.90 -13.18 7.10
C PHE A 58 -6.75 -13.48 8.60
N ALA A 59 -5.98 -12.67 9.33
CA ALA A 59 -5.76 -12.87 10.76
C ALA A 59 -7.03 -12.68 11.62
N PRO A 60 -7.85 -11.61 11.46
CA PRO A 60 -9.16 -11.49 12.08
C PRO A 60 -10.08 -12.68 11.78
N LEU A 61 -10.08 -13.17 10.53
CA LEU A 61 -10.97 -14.24 10.10
C LEU A 61 -10.57 -15.58 10.72
N LEU A 62 -9.27 -15.87 10.79
CA LEU A 62 -8.72 -17.01 11.53
C LEU A 62 -9.06 -16.94 13.02
N MET A 63 -8.95 -15.75 13.60
CA MET A 63 -9.28 -15.56 15.01
C MET A 63 -10.78 -15.80 15.28
N LEU A 64 -11.63 -15.25 14.42
CA LEU A 64 -13.08 -15.39 14.51
C LEU A 64 -13.50 -16.85 14.34
N SER A 65 -12.88 -17.56 13.39
CA SER A 65 -13.13 -18.99 13.18
C SER A 65 -12.72 -19.82 14.40
N HIS A 66 -11.59 -19.50 15.03
CA HIS A 66 -11.15 -20.15 16.26
C HIS A 66 -12.14 -19.93 17.42
N ARG A 67 -12.52 -18.66 17.69
CA ARG A 67 -13.45 -18.35 18.81
C ARG A 67 -14.85 -18.93 18.63
N ARG A 68 -15.32 -19.09 17.39
CA ARG A 68 -16.62 -19.69 17.08
C ARG A 68 -16.57 -21.20 16.87
N ASN A 69 -15.40 -21.84 17.06
CA ASN A 69 -15.17 -23.27 16.81
C ASN A 69 -15.54 -23.70 15.38
N TRP A 70 -15.34 -22.83 14.39
CA TRP A 70 -15.60 -23.13 12.98
C TRP A 70 -14.40 -23.84 12.34
N ILE A 71 -14.27 -25.12 12.65
CA ILE A 71 -13.14 -25.97 12.27
C ILE A 71 -12.95 -25.97 10.74
N SER A 72 -14.02 -26.05 9.94
CA SER A 72 -13.92 -26.07 8.47
C SER A 72 -13.28 -24.80 7.90
N LEU A 73 -13.60 -23.63 8.46
CA LEU A 73 -13.04 -22.35 8.01
C LEU A 73 -11.57 -22.21 8.42
N ALA A 74 -11.22 -22.68 9.63
CA ALA A 74 -9.83 -22.73 10.08
C ALA A 74 -8.96 -23.66 9.22
N THR A 75 -9.47 -24.84 8.86
CA THR A 75 -8.77 -25.78 7.95
C THR A 75 -8.61 -25.20 6.55
N PHE A 76 -9.66 -24.55 6.02
CA PHE A 76 -9.60 -23.89 4.72
C PHE A 76 -8.55 -22.77 4.71
N LEU A 77 -8.57 -21.88 5.69
CA LEU A 77 -7.61 -20.77 5.79
C LEU A 77 -6.18 -21.27 6.04
N GLY A 78 -6.00 -22.32 6.85
CA GLY A 78 -4.72 -22.98 7.08
C GLY A 78 -4.15 -23.68 5.83
N SER A 79 -5.01 -24.11 4.89
CA SER A 79 -4.55 -24.72 3.63
C SER A 79 -3.85 -23.72 2.69
N PHE A 80 -4.09 -22.41 2.85
CA PHE A 80 -3.36 -21.36 2.12
C PHE A 80 -1.95 -21.11 2.65
N THR A 81 -1.61 -21.68 3.82
CA THR A 81 -0.27 -21.63 4.42
C THR A 81 0.34 -23.03 4.41
N PRO A 82 0.97 -23.45 3.29
CA PRO A 82 1.52 -24.80 3.17
C PRO A 82 2.63 -25.04 4.19
N GLY A 83 2.47 -26.09 4.99
CA GLY A 83 3.49 -26.60 5.92
C GLY A 83 3.44 -26.07 7.35
N ASP A 84 2.45 -25.24 7.73
CA ASP A 84 2.36 -24.66 9.07
C ASP A 84 1.19 -25.25 9.87
N ASP A 85 1.48 -25.80 11.06
CA ASP A 85 0.46 -26.27 11.99
C ASP A 85 -0.26 -25.07 12.61
N TYR A 86 -1.53 -24.88 12.24
CA TYR A 86 -2.37 -23.78 12.72
C TYR A 86 -2.42 -23.67 14.25
N ARG A 87 -2.21 -24.79 14.97
CA ARG A 87 -2.15 -24.83 16.44
C ARG A 87 -1.11 -23.88 17.02
N ARG A 88 -0.05 -23.60 16.27
CA ARG A 88 1.02 -22.69 16.66
C ARG A 88 0.56 -21.25 16.83
N PHE A 89 -0.50 -20.84 16.14
CA PHE A 89 -1.06 -19.50 16.26
C PHE A 89 -2.04 -19.37 17.43
N ILE A 90 -2.48 -20.46 18.07
CA ILE A 90 -3.43 -20.43 19.19
C ILE A 90 -2.97 -19.54 20.36
N PRO A 91 -1.70 -19.60 20.83
CA PRO A 91 -1.22 -18.73 21.91
C PRO A 91 -1.25 -17.25 21.51
N LEU A 92 -0.87 -16.93 20.27
CA LEU A 92 -0.96 -15.57 19.73
C LEU A 92 -2.42 -15.11 19.66
N MET A 93 -3.30 -16.02 19.24
CA MET A 93 -4.72 -15.74 19.13
C MET A 93 -5.37 -15.40 20.47
N ASN A 94 -5.01 -16.14 21.52
CA ASN A 94 -5.50 -15.90 22.87
C ASN A 94 -4.90 -14.64 23.51
N ALA A 95 -3.66 -14.30 23.17
CA ALA A 95 -2.97 -13.12 23.71
C ALA A 95 -3.37 -11.80 23.03
N THR A 96 -3.87 -11.85 21.80
CA THR A 96 -4.20 -10.64 21.05
C THR A 96 -5.52 -10.03 21.56
N PRO A 97 -5.55 -8.75 21.96
CA PRO A 97 -6.76 -8.14 22.46
C PRO A 97 -7.75 -7.85 21.34
N TRP A 98 -9.05 -7.90 21.66
CA TRP A 98 -10.13 -7.83 20.66
C TRP A 98 -10.21 -6.51 19.90
N TRP A 99 -9.82 -5.39 20.53
CA TRP A 99 -9.80 -4.07 19.88
C TRP A 99 -8.79 -4.01 18.73
N LEU A 100 -7.75 -4.85 18.75
CA LEU A 100 -6.75 -4.90 17.70
C LEU A 100 -7.35 -5.45 16.40
N TYR A 101 -8.36 -6.34 16.50
CA TYR A 101 -9.13 -6.80 15.34
C TYR A 101 -9.96 -5.69 14.73
N SER A 102 -10.58 -4.85 15.56
CA SER A 102 -11.35 -3.70 15.10
C SER A 102 -10.47 -2.74 14.29
N LEU A 103 -9.22 -2.54 14.70
CA LEU A 103 -8.26 -1.73 13.92
C LEU A 103 -7.97 -2.33 12.55
N TRP A 104 -7.70 -3.64 12.47
CA TRP A 104 -7.45 -4.32 11.19
C TRP A 104 -8.68 -4.29 10.28
N ILE A 105 -9.88 -4.53 10.82
CA ILE A 105 -11.14 -4.42 10.05
C ILE A 105 -11.35 -2.99 9.54
N VAL A 106 -11.12 -1.98 10.38
CA VAL A 106 -11.23 -0.56 10.00
C VAL A 106 -10.20 -0.21 8.91
N ALA A 107 -8.96 -0.67 9.03
CA ALA A 107 -7.93 -0.49 8.01
C ALA A 107 -8.34 -1.12 6.67
N SER A 108 -8.84 -2.37 6.69
CA SER A 108 -9.35 -3.06 5.51
C SER A 108 -10.50 -2.31 4.84
N LEU A 109 -11.46 -1.80 5.62
CA LEU A 109 -12.56 -0.99 5.11
C LEU A 109 -12.05 0.31 4.46
N LEU A 110 -11.08 0.99 5.08
CA LEU A 110 -10.47 2.19 4.50
C LEU A 110 -9.71 1.90 3.21
N PHE A 111 -9.01 0.77 3.10
CA PHE A 111 -8.39 0.34 1.84
C PHE A 111 -9.42 0.06 0.74
N LEU A 112 -10.53 -0.62 1.06
CA LEU A 112 -11.62 -0.84 0.11
C LEU A 112 -12.27 0.48 -0.34
N LEU A 113 -12.49 1.40 0.60
CA LEU A 113 -12.99 2.75 0.29
C LEU A 113 -12.01 3.51 -0.59
N SER A 114 -10.70 3.39 -0.34
CA SER A 114 -9.66 3.98 -1.19
C SER A 114 -9.71 3.40 -2.62
N ALA A 115 -9.79 2.07 -2.77
CA ALA A 115 -9.93 1.41 -4.06
C ALA A 115 -11.22 1.84 -4.80
N ALA A 116 -12.36 1.89 -4.10
CA ALA A 116 -13.62 2.35 -4.67
C ALA A 116 -13.56 3.82 -5.12
N GLN A 117 -12.89 4.68 -4.33
CA GLN A 117 -12.68 6.08 -4.69
C GLN A 117 -11.71 6.26 -5.85
N LEU A 118 -10.69 5.41 -5.96
CA LEU A 118 -9.78 5.37 -7.11
C LEU A 118 -10.55 5.04 -8.39
N LEU A 119 -11.42 4.04 -8.36
CA LEU A 119 -12.29 3.71 -9.50
C LEU A 119 -13.22 4.88 -9.86
N ARG A 120 -13.75 5.58 -8.84
CA ARG A 120 -14.59 6.78 -8.99
C ARG A 120 -13.83 8.09 -9.30
N ARG A 121 -12.52 8.04 -9.58
CA ARG A 121 -11.65 9.21 -9.88
C ARG A 121 -11.68 10.32 -8.81
N ARG A 122 -11.83 9.96 -7.52
CA ARG A 122 -11.81 10.94 -6.43
C ARG A 122 -10.40 11.11 -5.85
N ARG A 123 -9.99 12.36 -5.64
CA ARG A 123 -8.66 12.73 -5.10
C ARG A 123 -8.45 12.31 -3.64
N SER A 124 -9.54 12.07 -2.90
CA SER A 124 -9.52 11.61 -1.51
C SER A 124 -9.00 10.16 -1.35
N SER A 125 -8.85 9.39 -2.43
CA SER A 125 -8.36 8.00 -2.38
C SER A 125 -6.97 7.87 -1.76
N PHE A 126 -6.07 8.82 -2.04
CA PHE A 126 -4.71 8.82 -1.50
C PHE A 126 -4.71 8.97 0.02
N TRP A 127 -5.46 9.94 0.56
CA TRP A 127 -5.50 10.18 2.01
C TRP A 127 -6.13 9.01 2.76
N LEU A 128 -7.16 8.37 2.18
CA LEU A 128 -7.73 7.15 2.75
C LEU A 128 -6.75 5.99 2.75
N PHE A 129 -5.95 5.85 1.68
CA PHE A 129 -4.91 4.82 1.61
C PHE A 129 -3.85 5.05 2.69
N VAL A 130 -3.37 6.28 2.84
CA VAL A 130 -2.37 6.64 3.87
C VAL A 130 -2.92 6.39 5.27
N ALA A 131 -4.16 6.80 5.55
CA ALA A 131 -4.80 6.54 6.83
C ALA A 131 -4.94 5.04 7.12
N ALA A 132 -5.39 4.25 6.14
CA ALA A 132 -5.49 2.80 6.24
C ALA A 132 -4.12 2.15 6.52
N PHE A 133 -3.09 2.59 5.80
CA PHE A 133 -1.72 2.12 5.97
C PHE A 133 -1.18 2.41 7.37
N LEU A 134 -1.37 3.64 7.88
CA LEU A 134 -0.92 4.01 9.22
C LEU A 134 -1.63 3.19 10.30
N ILE A 135 -2.95 3.02 10.20
CA ILE A 135 -3.71 2.20 11.16
C ILE A 135 -3.22 0.74 11.12
N GLY A 136 -3.03 0.18 9.93
CA GLY A 136 -2.49 -1.16 9.75
C GLY A 136 -1.09 -1.32 10.32
N ALA A 137 -0.18 -0.39 10.03
CA ALA A 137 1.19 -0.39 10.51
C ALA A 137 1.26 -0.30 12.05
N VAL A 138 0.38 0.49 12.67
CA VAL A 138 0.24 0.54 14.13
C VAL A 138 -0.24 -0.79 14.69
N GLY A 139 -1.25 -1.42 14.08
CA GLY A 139 -1.73 -2.74 14.49
C GLY A 139 -0.65 -3.82 14.39
N ASP A 140 0.13 -3.81 13.31
CA ASP A 140 1.26 -4.71 13.10
C ASP A 140 2.39 -4.48 14.11
N LEU A 141 2.73 -3.21 14.37
CA LEU A 141 3.75 -2.86 15.36
C LEU A 141 3.36 -3.39 16.74
N ILE A 142 2.12 -3.17 17.17
CA ILE A 142 1.62 -3.66 18.45
C ILE A 142 1.62 -5.19 18.49
N SER A 143 1.25 -5.85 17.40
CA SER A 143 1.28 -7.32 17.30
C SER A 143 2.69 -7.87 17.45
N ARG A 144 3.69 -7.23 16.84
CA ARG A 144 5.12 -7.63 16.96
C ARG A 144 5.69 -7.45 18.35
N LEU A 145 5.10 -6.57 19.17
CA LEU A 145 5.50 -6.37 20.57
C LEU A 145 4.95 -7.47 21.48
N LEU A 146 3.95 -8.25 21.05
CA LEU A 146 3.44 -9.37 21.84
C LEU A 146 4.48 -10.50 21.90
N PRO A 147 4.79 -11.05 23.09
CA PRO A 147 5.75 -12.14 23.21
C PRO A 147 5.29 -13.40 22.46
N ALA A 148 3.98 -13.63 22.41
CA ALA A 148 3.36 -14.73 21.65
C ALA A 148 3.58 -14.63 20.13
N TYR A 149 3.87 -13.43 19.60
CA TYR A 149 4.18 -13.23 18.19
C TYR A 149 5.53 -13.88 17.85
N ARG A 150 6.54 -13.66 18.69
CA ARG A 150 7.88 -14.24 18.46
C ARG A 150 7.82 -15.77 18.46
N THR A 151 7.06 -16.38 19.36
CA THR A 151 6.91 -17.84 19.41
C THR A 151 6.11 -18.41 18.25
N ALA A 152 5.09 -17.68 17.78
CA ALA A 152 4.29 -18.10 16.62
C ALA A 152 5.10 -18.06 15.31
N PHE A 153 6.06 -17.14 15.19
CA PHE A 153 6.87 -16.94 13.99
C PHE A 153 8.35 -17.36 14.15
N SER A 154 8.73 -18.08 15.21
CA SER A 154 10.10 -18.59 15.44
C SER A 154 10.35 -19.91 14.70
N PHE A 155 10.61 -19.89 13.41
CA PHE A 155 10.76 -21.15 12.67
C PHE A 155 12.12 -21.81 12.96
N PRO A 156 12.16 -23.14 13.10
CA PRO A 156 13.39 -23.87 13.40
C PRO A 156 14.42 -23.79 12.27
N GLU A 157 13.96 -23.62 11.03
CA GLU A 157 14.84 -23.50 9.86
C GLU A 157 14.62 -22.17 9.12
N PRO A 158 15.71 -21.45 8.77
CA PRO A 158 15.64 -20.26 7.94
C PRO A 158 15.23 -20.64 6.52
N MET A 159 14.25 -19.92 5.96
CA MET A 159 13.72 -20.19 4.63
C MET A 159 13.72 -18.90 3.83
N PHE A 160 14.47 -18.88 2.73
CA PHE A 160 14.69 -17.67 1.92
C PHE A 160 13.38 -16.98 1.49
N THR A 161 12.40 -17.77 1.06
CA THR A 161 11.08 -17.30 0.65
C THR A 161 10.37 -16.55 1.76
N ARG A 162 10.32 -17.11 2.97
CA ARG A 162 9.62 -16.52 4.11
C ARG A 162 10.36 -15.33 4.70
N ASP A 163 11.68 -15.44 4.84
CA ASP A 163 12.47 -14.51 5.63
C ASP A 163 12.92 -13.28 4.83
N TYR A 164 13.02 -13.39 3.50
CA TYR A 164 13.45 -12.29 2.62
C TYR A 164 12.42 -11.95 1.55
N LEU A 165 11.90 -12.96 0.83
CA LEU A 165 11.06 -12.75 -0.34
C LEU A 165 9.68 -12.20 0.05
N VAL A 166 9.03 -12.76 1.07
CA VAL A 166 7.73 -12.29 1.59
C VAL A 166 7.80 -10.85 2.10
N PRO A 167 8.78 -10.43 2.94
CA PRO A 167 8.91 -9.04 3.36
C PRO A 167 9.12 -8.06 2.21
N ILE A 168 10.00 -8.41 1.25
CA ILE A 168 10.28 -7.57 0.08
C ILE A 168 9.03 -7.40 -0.77
N LEU A 169 8.34 -8.50 -1.08
CA LEU A 169 7.09 -8.46 -1.83
C LEU A 169 6.02 -7.67 -1.09
N THR A 170 5.88 -7.84 0.22
CA THR A 170 4.91 -7.09 1.03
C THR A 170 5.19 -5.58 0.95
N ALA A 171 6.45 -5.17 1.11
CA ALA A 171 6.84 -3.77 0.97
C ALA A 171 6.57 -3.24 -0.45
N ALA A 172 6.87 -4.01 -1.49
CA ALA A 172 6.61 -3.64 -2.88
C ALA A 172 5.10 -3.51 -3.16
N VAL A 173 4.30 -4.45 -2.68
CA VAL A 173 2.83 -4.45 -2.79
C VAL A 173 2.20 -3.24 -2.10
N THR A 174 2.85 -2.68 -1.09
CA THR A 174 2.34 -1.47 -0.43
C THR A 174 2.86 -0.18 -1.06
N ALA A 175 4.13 -0.16 -1.47
CA ALA A 175 4.76 1.01 -2.08
C ALA A 175 4.21 1.31 -3.49
N ALA A 176 3.96 0.28 -4.31
CA ALA A 176 3.45 0.44 -5.67
C ALA A 176 2.09 1.17 -5.75
N PRO A 177 1.05 0.78 -4.99
CA PRO A 177 -0.22 1.52 -4.97
C PRO A 177 -0.09 2.89 -4.34
N ALA A 178 0.74 3.08 -3.31
CA ALA A 178 0.99 4.42 -2.73
C ALA A 178 1.57 5.38 -3.78
N LEU A 179 2.58 4.93 -4.52
CA LEU A 179 3.23 5.69 -5.58
C LEU A 179 2.26 5.97 -6.74
N GLY A 180 1.48 4.96 -7.15
CA GLY A 180 0.46 5.07 -8.20
C GLY A 180 -0.67 6.04 -7.82
N LEU A 181 -1.16 5.97 -6.59
CA LEU A 181 -2.18 6.90 -6.06
C LEU A 181 -1.66 8.33 -5.96
N TRP A 182 -0.42 8.50 -5.52
CA TRP A 182 0.22 9.82 -5.45
C TRP A 182 0.38 10.45 -6.83
N MET A 183 0.85 9.67 -7.82
CA MET A 183 0.95 10.12 -9.21
C MET A 183 -0.43 10.44 -9.80
N HIS A 184 -1.45 9.60 -9.55
CA HIS A 184 -2.82 9.88 -9.99
C HIS A 184 -3.38 11.18 -9.39
N GLY A 185 -3.13 11.41 -8.09
CA GLY A 185 -3.57 12.62 -7.40
C GLY A 185 -2.93 13.92 -7.92
N ARG A 186 -1.73 13.84 -8.50
CA ARG A 186 -1.06 14.97 -9.17
C ARG A 186 -1.62 15.25 -10.56
N GLY A 187 -1.91 14.22 -11.36
CA GLY A 187 -2.52 14.39 -12.69
C GLY A 187 -3.87 15.10 -12.65
N LEU A 188 -4.70 14.82 -11.63
CA LEU A 188 -5.98 15.52 -11.42
C LEU A 188 -5.81 16.99 -11.01
N ALA A 189 -4.67 17.36 -10.45
CA ALA A 189 -4.37 18.74 -10.05
C ALA A 189 -3.98 19.60 -11.26
N SER A 190 -3.18 19.04 -12.18
CA SER A 190 -2.75 19.75 -13.39
C SER A 190 -3.90 19.99 -14.36
N GLU A 191 -4.81 19.01 -14.57
CA GLU A 191 -5.98 19.21 -15.44
C GLU A 191 -6.89 20.35 -14.98
N ARG A 192 -7.04 20.54 -13.66
CA ARG A 192 -7.89 21.60 -13.11
C ARG A 192 -7.25 22.97 -13.28
N TYR A 193 -5.94 23.07 -13.09
CA TYR A 193 -5.19 24.31 -13.29
C TYR A 193 -5.27 24.78 -14.75
N SER A 194 -5.04 23.89 -15.72
CA SER A 194 -5.15 24.23 -17.14
C SER A 194 -6.59 24.60 -17.56
N ARG A 195 -7.61 24.00 -16.94
CA ARG A 195 -9.02 24.35 -17.21
C ARG A 195 -9.38 25.74 -16.65
N THR A 196 -8.84 26.12 -15.49
CA THR A 196 -9.06 27.46 -14.92
C THR A 196 -8.33 28.55 -15.70
N GLU A 197 -7.15 28.26 -16.24
CA GLU A 197 -6.35 29.19 -17.03
C GLU A 197 -7.03 29.50 -18.38
N ASN A 198 -7.44 28.46 -19.12
CA ASN A 198 -8.20 28.62 -20.37
C ASN A 198 -9.55 29.35 -20.19
N HIS A 199 -10.16 29.32 -18.99
CA HIS A 199 -11.42 30.01 -18.77
C HIS A 199 -11.21 31.52 -18.56
N ASN A 200 -10.09 31.93 -17.96
CA ASN A 200 -9.77 33.34 -17.75
C ASN A 200 -9.36 34.04 -19.05
N ASP A 201 -8.72 33.33 -19.99
CA ASP A 201 -8.32 33.90 -21.28
C ASP A 201 -9.53 34.21 -22.19
N CYS A 202 -10.69 33.56 -21.98
CA CYS A 202 -11.91 33.82 -22.74
C CYS A 202 -12.77 34.99 -22.22
N VAL A 203 -12.47 35.53 -21.03
CA VAL A 203 -13.30 36.58 -20.39
C VAL A 203 -12.74 37.99 -20.62
N CYS A 204 -11.54 38.12 -21.20
CA CYS A 204 -10.88 39.40 -21.45
C CYS A 204 -10.86 39.85 -22.93
N GLY A 205 -11.71 39.25 -23.79
CA GLY A 205 -11.86 39.61 -25.21
C GLY A 205 -13.02 40.55 -25.47
#